data_AF-A0A972VCL9-F1
#
_entry.id   AF-A0A972VCL9-F1
#
_cell.length_a   1.000
_cell.length_b   1.000
_cell.length_c   1.000
_cell.angle_alpha   90.00
_cell.angle_beta   90.00
_cell.angle_gamma   90.00
#
_symmetry.space_group_name_H-M   'P 1'
#
loop_
_entity.id
_entity.type
_entity.pdbx_description
1 polymer ?
#
loop_
_entity_poly.entity_id
_entity_poly.type
_entity_poly.pdbx_seq_one_letter_code
_entity_poly.pdbx_strand_id
1 'polypeptide(L)'
;MTWGAVPIAAIVDPAISRSALRVLGYLSWRQGNKKAAWPSIKCIADDLQLDTRTVQRSLDVLEEKGLIIRTYPDRQGRGSVITYAVIIKDGTATALPGKKGGTSVPKRAASRSKSRGCIRKNYNREYTTEEVDCFLNEFDQAHKLYPGEKRGRDTEFDDFTQKHSDWRDVLPLLKPAIDVQVQHREAETAAGRWTPNRKHFKTWLSKRCWEVELETQTDSENPLSTQPATDDKIEQLEALGVFDE
;
A
#
# COMPACT_ATOMS: atom_id res chain seq x y z
N MET A 1 26.09 -20.75 -24.08
CA MET A 1 25.63 -19.52 -24.77
C MET A 1 24.17 -19.70 -25.17
N THR A 2 23.28 -18.80 -24.75
CA THR A 2 21.87 -18.79 -25.19
C THR A 2 21.70 -17.75 -26.27
N TRP A 3 21.10 -18.14 -27.40
CA TRP A 3 20.82 -17.25 -28.52
C TRP A 3 19.31 -17.02 -28.66
N GLY A 4 18.93 -15.84 -29.15
CA GLY A 4 17.57 -15.50 -29.55
C GLY A 4 17.52 -15.28 -31.05
N ALA A 5 16.48 -15.77 -31.72
CA ALA A 5 16.32 -15.60 -33.16
C ALA A 5 15.65 -14.26 -33.44
N VAL A 6 16.23 -13.46 -34.33
CA VAL A 6 15.62 -12.25 -34.88
C VAL A 6 15.52 -12.41 -36.38
N PRO A 7 14.34 -12.21 -37.00
CA PRO A 7 14.22 -12.32 -38.45
C PRO A 7 15.09 -11.27 -39.14
N ILE A 8 15.80 -11.68 -40.20
CA ILE A 8 16.68 -10.79 -40.97
C ILE A 8 15.90 -9.59 -41.50
N ALA A 9 14.64 -9.79 -41.91
CA ALA A 9 13.76 -8.72 -42.35
C ALA A 9 13.62 -7.59 -41.31
N ALA A 10 13.56 -7.92 -40.01
CA ALA A 10 13.51 -6.91 -38.96
C ALA A 10 14.85 -6.19 -38.77
N ILE A 11 15.97 -6.89 -38.95
CA ILE A 11 17.32 -6.30 -38.85
C ILE A 11 17.59 -5.31 -39.99
N VAL A 12 17.08 -5.63 -41.19
CA VAL A 12 17.28 -4.82 -42.39
C VAL A 12 16.34 -3.60 -42.43
N ASP A 13 15.16 -3.66 -41.80
CA ASP A 13 14.21 -2.54 -41.79
C ASP A 13 14.77 -1.33 -40.98
N PRO A 14 15.07 -0.19 -41.63
CA PRO A 14 15.58 0.99 -40.94
C PRO A 14 14.55 1.66 -40.02
N ALA A 15 13.26 1.36 -40.18
CA ALA A 15 12.21 1.89 -39.32
C ALA A 15 12.24 1.27 -37.91
N ILE A 16 12.93 0.14 -37.71
CA ILE A 16 13.00 -0.55 -36.43
C ILE A 16 14.24 -0.09 -35.65
N SER A 17 14.01 0.49 -34.48
CA SER A 17 15.10 0.92 -33.60
C SER A 17 15.96 -0.26 -33.12
N ARG A 18 17.26 -0.02 -32.89
CA ARG A 18 18.19 -0.99 -32.30
C ARG A 18 17.69 -1.53 -30.95
N SER A 19 17.02 -0.69 -30.16
CA SER A 19 16.40 -1.10 -28.90
C SER A 19 15.23 -2.05 -29.13
N ALA A 20 14.44 -1.84 -30.18
CA ALA A 20 13.35 -2.73 -30.55
C ALA A 20 13.85 -4.09 -31.03
N LEU A 21 14.97 -4.14 -31.77
CA LEU A 21 15.62 -5.41 -32.12
C LEU A 21 16.10 -6.19 -30.89
N ARG A 22 16.64 -5.50 -29.87
CA ARG A 22 17.03 -6.12 -28.60
C ARG A 22 15.82 -6.71 -27.86
N VAL A 23 14.72 -5.96 -27.79
CA VAL A 23 13.46 -6.42 -27.18
C VAL A 23 12.90 -7.63 -27.94
N LEU A 24 12.91 -7.59 -29.27
CA LEU A 24 12.44 -8.68 -30.13
C LEU A 24 13.27 -9.96 -29.92
N GLY A 25 14.60 -9.85 -29.94
CA GLY A 25 15.50 -10.99 -29.70
C GLY A 25 15.35 -11.57 -28.29
N TYR A 26 15.13 -10.70 -27.30
CA TYR A 26 14.86 -11.12 -25.93
C TYR A 26 13.53 -11.87 -25.80
N LEU A 27 12.46 -11.36 -26.41
CA LEU A 27 11.15 -12.03 -26.38
C LEU A 27 11.20 -13.38 -27.10
N SER A 28 11.87 -13.45 -28.25
CA SER A 28 12.13 -14.69 -28.99
C SER A 28 12.87 -15.73 -28.13
N TRP A 29 13.93 -15.30 -27.43
CA TRP A 29 14.65 -16.18 -26.51
C TRP A 29 13.79 -16.65 -25.31
N ARG A 30 12.97 -15.75 -24.74
CA ARG A 30 12.09 -16.06 -23.60
C ARG A 30 10.94 -16.99 -23.99
N GLN A 31 10.42 -16.86 -25.20
CA GLN A 31 9.35 -17.68 -25.75
C GLN A 31 9.75 -19.16 -25.82
N GLY A 32 10.99 -19.46 -26.25
CA GLY A 32 11.50 -20.85 -26.30
C GLY A 32 10.60 -21.75 -27.17
N ASN A 33 10.27 -22.96 -26.67
CA ASN A 33 9.35 -23.87 -27.37
C ASN A 33 7.86 -23.51 -27.17
N LYS A 34 7.56 -22.54 -26.32
CA LYS A 34 6.19 -22.07 -26.12
C LYS A 34 5.87 -21.07 -27.22
N LYS A 35 4.60 -20.91 -27.58
CA LYS A 35 4.16 -19.90 -28.58
C LYS A 35 4.01 -18.49 -27.98
N ALA A 36 4.38 -18.30 -26.71
CA ALA A 36 4.24 -17.03 -26.02
C ALA A 36 5.27 -16.85 -24.89
N ALA A 37 5.54 -15.59 -24.55
CA ALA A 37 6.34 -15.14 -23.41
C ALA A 37 5.48 -14.21 -22.52
N TRP A 38 5.73 -14.20 -21.22
CA TRP A 38 4.97 -13.39 -20.24
C TRP A 38 5.85 -12.55 -19.29
N PRO A 39 6.90 -11.86 -19.76
CA PRO A 39 7.64 -10.91 -18.93
C PRO A 39 6.83 -9.62 -18.71
N SER A 40 6.97 -8.99 -17.54
CA SER A 40 6.47 -7.62 -17.35
C SER A 40 7.36 -6.60 -18.08
N ILE A 41 6.81 -5.43 -18.43
CA ILE A 41 7.59 -4.35 -19.06
C ILE A 41 8.82 -3.98 -18.21
N LYS A 42 8.63 -3.92 -16.88
CA LYS A 42 9.71 -3.67 -15.93
C LYS A 42 10.78 -4.76 -15.97
N CYS A 43 10.39 -6.04 -16.04
CA CYS A 43 11.35 -7.14 -16.15
C CYS A 43 12.18 -7.06 -17.44
N ILE A 44 11.56 -6.69 -18.57
CA ILE A 44 12.29 -6.48 -19.84
C ILE A 44 13.28 -5.33 -19.71
N ALA A 45 12.84 -4.22 -19.11
CA ALA A 45 13.65 -3.03 -18.89
C ALA A 45 14.88 -3.33 -18.03
N ASP A 46 14.67 -3.99 -16.88
CA ASP A 46 15.74 -4.35 -15.95
C ASP A 46 16.74 -5.33 -16.60
N ASP A 47 16.26 -6.33 -17.34
CA ASP A 47 17.14 -7.33 -17.99
C ASP A 47 17.94 -6.77 -19.17
N LEU A 48 17.34 -5.88 -19.98
CA LEU A 48 18.00 -5.27 -21.13
C LEU A 48 18.75 -3.98 -20.77
N GLN A 49 18.65 -3.53 -19.52
CA GLN A 49 19.14 -2.23 -19.05
C GLN A 49 18.64 -1.08 -19.93
N LEU A 50 17.33 -1.11 -20.22
CA LEU A 50 16.63 -0.10 -20.99
C LEU A 50 15.63 0.61 -20.10
N ASP A 51 15.32 1.86 -20.44
CA ASP A 51 14.22 2.57 -19.78
C ASP A 51 12.86 1.94 -20.13
N THR A 52 11.94 1.92 -19.16
CA THR A 52 10.61 1.32 -19.33
C THR A 52 9.81 1.97 -20.46
N ARG A 53 9.95 3.28 -20.67
CA ARG A 53 9.31 4.01 -21.76
C ARG A 53 9.91 3.64 -23.11
N THR A 54 11.21 3.32 -23.14
CA THR A 54 11.88 2.82 -24.35
C THR A 54 11.39 1.43 -24.70
N VAL A 55 11.21 0.55 -23.70
CA VAL A 55 10.63 -0.78 -23.90
C VAL A 55 9.20 -0.67 -24.41
N GLN A 56 8.37 0.18 -23.80
CA GLN A 56 6.98 0.39 -24.24
C GLN A 56 6.92 0.87 -25.69
N ARG A 57 7.66 1.93 -26.04
CA ARG A 57 7.77 2.42 -27.43
C ARG A 57 8.23 1.34 -28.39
N SER A 58 9.20 0.53 -27.98
CA SER A 58 9.71 -0.57 -28.79
C SER A 58 8.64 -1.63 -29.04
N LEU A 59 7.85 -1.98 -28.02
CA LEU A 59 6.74 -2.93 -28.16
C LEU A 59 5.64 -2.40 -29.08
N ASP A 60 5.31 -1.11 -28.99
CA ASP A 60 4.30 -0.48 -29.85
C ASP A 60 4.74 -0.52 -31.32
N VAL A 61 5.99 -0.15 -31.62
CA VAL A 61 6.56 -0.22 -32.97
C VAL A 61 6.58 -1.66 -33.50
N LEU A 62 6.95 -2.64 -32.67
CA LEU A 62 6.99 -4.05 -33.07
C LEU A 62 5.58 -4.62 -33.33
N GLU A 63 4.57 -4.15 -32.60
CA GLU A 63 3.17 -4.55 -32.80
C GLU A 63 2.59 -3.92 -34.06
N GLU A 64 2.84 -2.63 -34.30
CA GLU A 64 2.44 -1.92 -35.52
C GLU A 64 3.03 -2.59 -36.78
N LYS A 65 4.28 -3.04 -36.70
CA LYS A 65 4.97 -3.78 -37.77
C LYS A 65 4.52 -5.25 -37.89
N GLY A 66 3.66 -5.73 -36.98
CA GLY A 66 3.16 -7.10 -36.99
C GLY A 66 4.21 -8.17 -36.67
N LEU A 67 5.32 -7.79 -36.01
CA LEU A 67 6.37 -8.71 -35.59
C LEU A 67 6.04 -9.40 -34.27
N ILE A 68 5.21 -8.75 -33.44
CA ILE A 68 4.72 -9.31 -32.19
C ILE A 68 3.19 -9.16 -32.10
N ILE A 69 2.57 -10.07 -31.36
CA ILE A 69 1.16 -9.96 -30.93
C ILE A 69 1.16 -9.84 -29.41
N ARG A 70 0.49 -8.81 -28.88
CA ARG A 70 0.18 -8.71 -27.44
C ARG A 70 -1.22 -9.23 -27.18
N THR A 71 -1.35 -10.15 -26.22
CA THR A 71 -2.66 -10.60 -25.74
C THR A 71 -2.89 -10.08 -24.34
N TYR A 72 -4.04 -9.41 -24.17
CA TYR A 72 -4.50 -8.90 -22.89
C TYR A 72 -5.54 -9.85 -22.31
N PRO A 73 -5.49 -10.14 -21.00
CA PRO A 73 -6.49 -10.98 -20.36
C PRO A 73 -7.85 -10.26 -20.26
N ASP A 74 -8.94 -10.97 -20.56
CA ASP A 74 -10.31 -10.42 -20.55
C ASP A 74 -10.77 -9.94 -19.18
N ARG A 75 -10.27 -10.57 -18.11
CA ARG A 75 -10.63 -10.23 -16.73
C ARG A 75 -9.51 -9.45 -16.07
N GLN A 76 -9.86 -8.28 -15.55
CA GLN A 76 -8.96 -7.45 -14.76
C GLN A 76 -8.97 -7.93 -13.30
N GLY A 77 -7.84 -8.43 -12.80
CA GLY A 77 -7.73 -8.97 -11.44
C GLY A 77 -6.33 -9.43 -11.05
N ARG A 78 -6.17 -9.96 -9.84
CA ARG A 78 -4.89 -10.56 -9.40
C ARG A 78 -4.59 -11.78 -10.27
N GLY A 79 -3.44 -11.78 -10.94
CA GLY A 79 -2.99 -12.89 -11.82
C GLY A 79 -3.23 -12.67 -13.31
N SER A 80 -3.76 -11.52 -13.71
CA SER A 80 -3.84 -11.10 -15.11
C SER A 80 -2.43 -10.78 -15.64
N VAL A 81 -1.95 -11.54 -16.62
CA VAL A 81 -0.60 -11.37 -17.20
C VAL A 81 -0.71 -11.09 -18.70
N ILE A 82 0.03 -10.08 -19.17
CA ILE A 82 0.18 -9.78 -20.59
C ILE A 82 1.09 -10.82 -21.21
N THR A 83 0.67 -11.40 -22.34
CA THR A 83 1.48 -12.34 -23.10
C THR A 83 1.90 -11.73 -24.44
N TYR A 84 3.10 -12.11 -24.88
CA TYR A 84 3.73 -11.66 -26.11
C TYR A 84 4.03 -12.88 -26.97
N ALA A 85 3.58 -12.89 -28.22
CA ALA A 85 3.94 -13.91 -29.19
C ALA A 85 4.74 -13.27 -30.32
N VAL A 86 5.98 -13.71 -30.52
CA VAL A 86 6.79 -13.27 -31.66
C VAL A 86 6.38 -14.07 -32.89
N ILE A 87 6.06 -13.37 -33.99
CA ILE A 87 5.74 -14.01 -35.27
C ILE A 87 7.02 -14.03 -36.10
N ILE A 88 7.59 -15.21 -36.27
CA ILE A 88 8.64 -15.44 -37.25
C ILE A 88 7.94 -16.00 -38.49
N LYS A 89 7.61 -15.12 -39.44
CA LYS A 89 7.16 -15.56 -40.76
C LYS A 89 8.37 -16.12 -41.51
N ASP A 90 8.13 -17.21 -42.21
CA ASP A 90 9.02 -17.86 -43.19
C ASP A 90 9.87 -19.05 -42.67
N GLY A 91 9.24 -20.23 -42.68
CA GLY A 91 9.65 -21.34 -43.56
C GLY A 91 10.95 -22.11 -43.28
N THR A 92 11.89 -21.59 -42.50
CA THR A 92 12.99 -22.38 -41.98
C THR A 92 12.65 -22.73 -40.55
N ALA A 93 12.35 -24.01 -40.31
CA ALA A 93 12.37 -24.58 -38.98
C ALA A 93 13.75 -24.32 -38.37
N THR A 94 13.93 -23.19 -37.69
CA THR A 94 15.06 -23.04 -36.77
C THR A 94 14.92 -24.18 -35.79
N ALA A 95 15.88 -25.10 -35.85
CA ALA A 95 15.97 -26.24 -34.97
C ALA A 95 15.60 -25.79 -33.57
N LEU A 96 14.52 -26.37 -33.05
CA LEU A 96 14.01 -26.09 -31.70
C LEU A 96 15.22 -26.04 -30.77
N PRO A 97 15.42 -24.96 -30.00
CA PRO A 97 16.49 -24.94 -29.02
C PRO A 97 16.31 -26.19 -28.15
N GLY A 98 17.33 -27.05 -28.13
CA GLY A 98 17.28 -28.37 -27.52
C GLY A 98 16.62 -28.31 -26.16
N LYS A 99 15.77 -29.30 -25.86
CA LYS A 99 14.91 -29.40 -24.66
C LYS A 99 15.43 -28.49 -23.56
N LYS A 100 14.87 -27.28 -23.43
CA LYS A 100 15.03 -26.51 -22.20
C LYS A 100 14.52 -27.46 -21.14
N GLY A 101 15.43 -27.96 -20.28
CA GLY A 101 15.06 -28.70 -19.09
C GLY A 101 13.96 -27.87 -18.46
N GLY A 102 12.74 -28.42 -18.45
CA GLY A 102 11.63 -27.71 -17.84
C GLY A 102 12.14 -27.28 -16.49
N THR A 103 12.11 -25.98 -16.19
CA THR A 103 12.33 -25.55 -14.81
C THR A 103 11.38 -26.43 -14.02
N SER A 104 11.92 -27.33 -13.21
CA SER A 104 11.09 -28.13 -12.34
C SER A 104 10.22 -27.12 -11.62
N VAL A 105 8.91 -27.38 -11.60
CA VAL A 105 8.04 -26.66 -10.67
C VAL A 105 8.77 -26.78 -9.33
N PRO A 106 9.15 -25.66 -8.69
CA PRO A 106 10.01 -25.72 -7.52
C PRO A 106 9.40 -26.74 -6.56
N LYS A 107 10.17 -27.76 -6.15
CA LYS A 107 9.74 -28.82 -5.21
C LYS A 107 9.34 -28.29 -3.83
N ARG A 108 9.30 -26.98 -3.66
CA ARG A 108 8.54 -26.33 -2.62
C ARG A 108 7.16 -26.02 -3.19
N ALA A 109 6.19 -26.89 -2.89
CA ALA A 109 4.91 -26.36 -2.43
C ALA A 109 5.24 -25.16 -1.54
N ALA A 110 4.59 -24.03 -1.72
CA ALA A 110 4.80 -22.87 -0.90
C ALA A 110 4.53 -23.25 0.57
N SER A 111 5.52 -23.83 1.26
CA SER A 111 5.70 -23.57 2.65
C SER A 111 5.83 -22.06 2.66
N ARG A 112 4.81 -21.43 3.24
CA ARG A 112 4.79 -20.00 3.54
C ARG A 112 6.03 -19.75 4.37
N SER A 113 7.17 -19.56 3.71
CA SER A 113 8.26 -18.84 4.30
C SER A 113 7.68 -17.44 4.44
N LYS A 114 7.23 -17.16 5.66
CA LYS A 114 6.94 -15.80 6.14
C LYS A 114 8.24 -14.98 6.16
N SER A 115 9.13 -15.12 5.17
CA SER A 115 10.10 -14.08 4.89
C SER A 115 9.28 -12.95 4.29
N ARG A 116 8.89 -12.04 5.18
CA ARG A 116 8.40 -10.71 4.86
C ARG A 116 9.44 -10.04 3.97
N GLY A 117 9.40 -10.34 2.68
CA GLY A 117 9.92 -9.48 1.64
C GLY A 117 9.01 -8.26 1.60
N CYS A 118 9.04 -7.46 2.65
CA CYS A 118 8.77 -6.05 2.49
C CYS A 118 9.79 -5.62 1.44
N ILE A 119 9.28 -5.22 0.28
CA ILE A 119 9.99 -4.32 -0.60
C ILE A 119 10.37 -3.18 0.34
N ARG A 120 11.63 -3.11 0.82
CA ARG A 120 12.13 -1.94 1.53
C ARG A 120 12.07 -0.84 0.49
N LYS A 121 10.94 -0.15 0.44
CA LYS A 121 10.78 1.04 -0.38
C LYS A 121 11.80 2.04 0.15
N ASN A 122 12.36 2.78 -0.80
CA ASN A 122 13.44 3.73 -0.60
C ASN A 122 12.96 4.83 0.36
N TYR A 123 13.09 4.61 1.68
CA TYR A 123 13.15 5.72 2.63
C TYR A 123 14.39 6.52 2.24
N ASN A 124 14.28 7.85 2.26
CA ASN A 124 15.30 8.81 1.79
C ASN A 124 16.74 8.29 1.93
N ARG A 125 17.53 8.54 0.88
CA ARG A 125 18.95 8.19 0.67
C ARG A 125 19.92 8.83 1.70
N GLU A 126 19.47 9.06 2.92
CA GLU A 126 20.11 9.84 3.98
C GLU A 126 20.26 9.07 5.31
N TYR A 127 19.75 7.84 5.42
CA TYR A 127 19.75 7.11 6.70
C TYR A 127 20.45 5.75 6.65
N THR A 128 21.03 5.36 7.79
CA THR A 128 21.66 4.06 7.96
C THR A 128 20.62 2.96 8.18
N THR A 129 21.00 1.71 7.93
CA THR A 129 20.08 0.56 8.10
C THR A 129 19.63 0.38 9.55
N GLU A 130 20.49 0.72 10.51
CA GLU A 130 20.25 0.54 11.95
C GLU A 130 19.19 1.52 12.48
N GLU A 131 19.22 2.77 12.03
CA GLU A 131 18.23 3.79 12.40
C GLU A 131 16.82 3.40 11.92
N VAL A 132 16.71 2.90 10.69
CA VAL A 132 15.43 2.45 10.12
C VAL A 132 14.84 1.29 10.92
N ASP A 133 15.67 0.36 11.39
CA ASP A 133 15.22 -0.79 12.18
C ASP A 133 14.73 -0.38 13.58
N CYS A 134 15.32 0.65 14.19
CA CYS A 134 14.83 1.22 15.45
C CYS A 134 13.43 1.84 15.30
N PHE A 135 13.22 2.67 14.28
CA PHE A 135 11.93 3.30 14.01
C PHE A 135 10.83 2.27 13.69
N LEU A 136 11.17 1.22 12.93
CA LEU A 136 10.23 0.15 12.64
C LEU A 136 9.83 -0.63 13.90
N ASN A 137 10.75 -0.84 14.83
CA ASN A 137 10.46 -1.50 16.10
C ASN A 137 9.56 -0.64 16.99
N GLU A 138 9.80 0.66 17.08
CA GLU A 138 8.97 1.59 17.86
C GLU A 138 7.56 1.70 17.28
N PHE A 139 7.44 1.78 15.95
CA PHE A 139 6.14 1.72 15.27
C PHE A 139 5.43 0.38 15.50
N ASP A 140 6.15 -0.75 15.49
CA ASP A 140 5.59 -2.07 15.76
C ASP A 140 5.06 -2.18 17.20
N GLN A 141 5.69 -1.52 18.18
CA GLN A 141 5.16 -1.44 19.54
C GLN A 141 3.83 -0.70 19.58
N ALA A 142 3.75 0.51 19.02
CA ALA A 142 2.52 1.28 18.95
C ALA A 142 1.41 0.53 18.19
N HIS A 143 1.77 -0.09 17.06
CA HIS A 143 0.86 -0.89 16.25
C HIS A 143 0.34 -2.12 17.01
N LYS A 144 1.16 -2.78 17.86
CA LYS A 144 0.70 -3.90 18.70
C LYS A 144 -0.26 -3.45 19.79
N LEU A 145 0.03 -2.33 20.46
CA LEU A 145 -0.79 -1.81 21.55
C LEU A 145 -2.18 -1.34 21.12
N TYR A 146 -2.31 -0.82 19.90
CA TYR A 146 -3.60 -0.31 19.43
C TYR A 146 -4.68 -1.40 19.41
N PRO A 147 -5.87 -1.24 20.03
CA PRO A 147 -6.84 -2.34 20.06
C PRO A 147 -7.89 -2.33 18.94
N GLY A 148 -7.84 -1.33 18.05
CA GLY A 148 -8.74 -1.24 16.90
C GLY A 148 -8.30 -2.11 15.73
N GLU A 149 -9.07 -2.06 14.64
CA GLU A 149 -8.76 -2.81 13.42
C GLU A 149 -7.54 -2.22 12.69
N LYS A 150 -6.64 -3.10 12.27
CA LYS A 150 -5.32 -2.78 11.72
C LYS A 150 -5.16 -3.38 10.33
N ARG A 151 -4.36 -2.74 9.48
CA ARG A 151 -3.90 -3.35 8.22
C ARG A 151 -2.53 -4.00 8.42
N GLY A 152 -1.78 -4.17 7.34
CA GLY A 152 -0.40 -4.64 7.41
C GLY A 152 0.50 -3.53 7.93
N ARG A 153 1.27 -3.81 8.99
CA ARG A 153 2.26 -2.92 9.62
C ARG A 153 3.08 -2.14 8.61
N ASP A 154 3.70 -2.84 7.64
CA ASP A 154 4.60 -2.21 6.69
C ASP A 154 3.85 -1.25 5.74
N THR A 155 2.60 -1.57 5.36
CA THR A 155 1.75 -0.68 4.56
C THR A 155 1.28 0.54 5.33
N GLU A 156 0.97 0.38 6.62
CA GLU A 156 0.56 1.51 7.47
C GLU A 156 1.73 2.43 7.81
N PHE A 157 2.94 1.88 8.00
CA PHE A 157 4.15 2.67 8.17
C PHE A 157 4.53 3.44 6.90
N ASP A 158 4.39 2.82 5.73
CA ASP A 158 4.54 3.52 4.45
C ASP A 158 3.53 4.66 4.31
N ASP A 159 2.25 4.41 4.56
CA ASP A 159 1.21 5.43 4.49
C ASP A 159 1.47 6.56 5.52
N PHE A 160 2.04 6.24 6.69
CA PHE A 160 2.38 7.19 7.75
C PHE A 160 3.53 8.11 7.34
N THR A 161 4.64 7.54 6.87
CA THR A 161 5.82 8.28 6.40
C THR A 161 5.53 9.13 5.16
N GLN A 162 4.57 8.73 4.32
CA GLN A 162 4.15 9.52 3.17
C GLN A 162 3.26 10.71 3.54
N LYS A 163 2.46 10.59 4.59
CA LYS A 163 1.48 11.63 4.97
C LYS A 163 2.03 12.67 5.93
N HIS A 164 2.93 12.27 6.81
CA HIS A 164 3.50 13.13 7.84
C HIS A 164 4.98 13.29 7.57
N SER A 165 5.41 14.50 7.23
CA SER A 165 6.84 14.81 7.06
C SER A 165 7.60 14.77 8.39
N ASP A 166 6.89 15.07 9.48
CA ASP A 166 7.29 15.08 10.89
C ASP A 166 7.10 13.72 11.57
N TRP A 167 7.02 12.63 10.79
CA TRP A 167 6.75 11.29 11.31
C TRP A 167 7.73 10.83 12.40
N ARG A 168 8.95 11.40 12.43
CA ARG A 168 10.00 11.11 13.41
C ARG A 168 9.68 11.63 14.80
N ASP A 169 9.23 12.88 14.87
CA ASP A 169 8.94 13.54 16.14
C ASP A 169 7.63 12.99 16.72
N VAL A 170 6.72 12.57 15.84
CA VAL A 170 5.45 11.96 16.21
C VAL A 170 5.59 10.52 16.69
N LEU A 171 6.56 9.75 16.16
CA LEU A 171 6.64 8.31 16.40
C LEU A 171 6.73 7.95 17.90
N PRO A 172 7.59 8.60 18.72
CA PRO A 172 7.65 8.35 20.17
C PRO A 172 6.37 8.76 20.90
N LEU A 173 5.59 9.70 20.35
CA LEU A 173 4.34 10.19 20.94
C LEU A 173 3.16 9.23 20.74
N LEU A 174 3.24 8.33 19.74
CA LEU A 174 2.12 7.43 19.42
C LEU A 174 1.81 6.48 20.56
N LYS A 175 2.84 5.90 21.19
CA LYS A 175 2.68 4.93 22.28
C LYS A 175 1.96 5.53 23.50
N PRO A 176 2.46 6.62 24.13
CA PRO A 176 1.77 7.21 25.28
C PRO A 176 0.36 7.69 24.93
N ALA A 177 0.13 8.23 23.72
CA ALA A 177 -1.20 8.66 23.31
C ALA A 177 -2.21 7.51 23.20
N ILE A 178 -1.79 6.32 22.74
CA ILE A 178 -2.65 5.14 22.67
C ILE A 178 -3.01 4.66 24.09
N ASP A 179 -2.05 4.64 25.02
CA ASP A 179 -2.28 4.20 26.39
C ASP A 179 -3.28 5.11 27.11
N VAL A 180 -3.13 6.44 27.00
CA VAL A 180 -4.08 7.41 27.57
C VAL A 180 -5.49 7.22 26.98
N GLN A 181 -5.60 6.98 25.67
CA GLN A 181 -6.89 6.70 25.03
C GLN A 181 -7.52 5.38 25.47
N VAL A 182 -6.71 4.36 25.77
CA VAL A 182 -7.20 3.10 26.32
C VAL A 182 -7.77 3.33 27.71
N GLN A 183 -7.02 3.99 28.59
CA GLN A 183 -7.42 4.29 29.97
C GLN A 183 -8.70 5.13 30.02
N HIS A 184 -8.80 6.19 29.20
CA HIS A 184 -10.01 7.02 29.16
C HIS A 184 -11.23 6.20 28.75
N ARG A 185 -11.12 5.29 27.77
CA ARG A 185 -12.26 4.44 27.37
C ARG A 185 -12.62 3.42 28.43
N GLU A 186 -11.63 2.88 29.14
CA GLU A 186 -11.86 1.96 30.26
C GLU A 186 -12.60 2.67 31.41
N ALA A 187 -12.23 3.92 31.72
CA ALA A 187 -12.92 4.75 32.70
C ALA A 187 -14.37 5.04 32.30
N GLU A 188 -14.61 5.43 31.04
CA GLU A 188 -15.98 5.67 30.51
C GLU A 188 -16.83 4.40 30.50
N THR A 189 -16.23 3.26 30.17
CA THR A 189 -16.91 1.95 30.19
C THR A 189 -17.23 1.54 31.63
N ALA A 190 -16.33 1.77 32.58
CA ALA A 190 -16.56 1.54 34.00
C ALA A 190 -17.64 2.46 34.58
N ALA A 191 -17.73 3.70 34.09
CA ALA A 191 -18.80 4.65 34.41
C ALA A 191 -20.14 4.31 33.73
N GLY A 192 -20.19 3.23 32.92
CA GLY A 192 -21.40 2.80 32.23
C GLY A 192 -21.82 3.71 31.06
N ARG A 193 -20.93 4.59 30.58
CA ARG A 193 -21.20 5.45 29.43
C ARG A 193 -21.01 4.69 28.12
N TRP A 194 -21.89 4.96 27.16
CA TRP A 194 -21.80 4.38 25.83
C TRP A 194 -20.55 4.89 25.11
N THR A 195 -19.69 3.98 24.63
CA THR A 195 -18.45 4.34 23.94
C THR A 195 -18.46 3.81 22.49
N PRO A 196 -18.32 4.68 21.46
CA PRO A 196 -18.41 4.29 20.04
C PRO A 196 -17.23 3.41 19.61
N ASN A 197 -17.37 2.57 18.58
CA ASN A 197 -16.30 1.66 18.14
C ASN A 197 -14.96 2.38 17.85
N ARG A 198 -13.84 1.69 18.07
CA ARG A 198 -12.49 2.22 17.80
C ARG A 198 -12.31 2.47 16.30
N LYS A 199 -11.65 3.58 15.96
CA LYS A 199 -11.26 3.89 14.58
C LYS A 199 -10.26 2.85 14.07
N HIS A 200 -10.17 2.65 12.76
CA HIS A 200 -9.07 1.87 12.19
C HIS A 200 -7.73 2.57 12.45
N PHE A 201 -6.66 1.81 12.68
CA PHE A 201 -5.33 2.38 13.00
C PHE A 201 -4.83 3.34 11.91
N LYS A 202 -4.98 2.99 10.63
CA LYS A 202 -4.72 3.89 9.51
C LYS A 202 -5.47 5.23 9.61
N THR A 203 -6.74 5.21 9.97
CA THR A 203 -7.57 6.43 10.09
C THR A 203 -7.12 7.25 11.30
N TRP A 204 -6.82 6.58 12.40
CA TRP A 204 -6.28 7.19 13.61
C TRP A 204 -4.95 7.91 13.33
N LEU A 205 -4.05 7.25 12.60
CA LEU A 205 -2.78 7.84 12.16
C LEU A 205 -2.97 9.01 11.18
N SER A 206 -3.87 8.85 10.21
CA SER A 206 -4.09 9.86 9.17
C SER A 206 -4.72 11.14 9.71
N LYS A 207 -5.43 11.07 10.84
CA LYS A 207 -6.16 12.20 11.44
C LYS A 207 -5.45 12.81 12.64
N ARG A 208 -4.18 12.46 12.87
CA ARG A 208 -3.37 12.95 14.00
C ARG A 208 -4.11 12.82 15.33
N CYS A 209 -4.82 11.71 15.52
CA CYS A 209 -5.64 11.49 16.72
C CYS A 209 -4.80 11.39 18.01
N TRP A 210 -3.46 11.40 17.93
CA TRP A 210 -2.56 11.48 19.07
C TRP A 210 -2.42 12.89 19.66
N GLU A 211 -2.85 13.94 18.93
CA GLU A 211 -2.81 15.35 19.39
C GLU A 211 -4.10 15.76 20.11
N VAL A 212 -5.11 14.89 20.12
CA VAL A 212 -6.38 15.20 20.79
C VAL A 212 -6.10 15.24 22.29
N GLU A 213 -6.10 16.45 22.85
CA GLU A 213 -6.16 16.69 24.28
C GLU A 213 -7.42 16.01 24.82
N LEU A 214 -7.24 14.82 25.37
CA LEU A 214 -8.27 14.20 26.19
C LEU A 214 -8.30 15.02 27.47
N GLU A 215 -9.33 15.83 27.64
CA GLU A 215 -9.59 16.57 28.87
C GLU A 215 -9.54 15.58 30.04
N THR A 216 -8.42 15.54 30.75
CA THR A 216 -8.35 14.83 32.02
C THR A 216 -9.26 15.60 32.94
N GLN A 217 -10.35 14.98 33.39
CA GLN A 217 -11.14 15.50 34.50
C GLN A 217 -10.22 15.64 35.71
N THR A 218 -9.61 16.80 35.88
CA THR A 218 -9.06 17.24 37.16
C THR A 218 -10.27 17.61 38.01
N ASP A 219 -10.88 16.60 38.61
CA ASP A 219 -11.75 16.80 39.76
C ASP A 219 -10.85 17.20 40.94
N SER A 220 -10.49 18.49 40.99
CA SER A 220 -9.97 19.15 42.17
C SER A 220 -10.72 20.47 42.36
N GLU A 221 -11.81 20.37 43.13
CA GLU A 221 -12.37 21.37 44.03
C GLU A 221 -12.71 22.76 43.48
N ASN A 222 -13.98 22.96 43.16
CA ASN A 222 -14.62 24.27 43.31
C ASN A 222 -15.60 24.19 44.51
N PRO A 223 -15.36 24.90 45.62
CA PRO A 223 -16.16 24.76 46.82
C PRO A 223 -17.51 25.46 46.68
N LEU A 224 -18.55 24.70 47.01
CA LEU A 224 -19.74 25.16 47.74
C LEU A 224 -20.37 26.50 47.30
N SER A 225 -21.23 26.45 46.28
CA SER A 225 -22.36 27.39 46.19
C SER A 225 -23.60 26.71 46.76
N THR A 226 -23.77 26.84 48.08
CA THR A 226 -25.03 26.65 48.78
C THR A 226 -26.12 27.45 48.05
N GLN A 227 -27.06 26.77 47.40
CA GLN A 227 -28.34 27.40 47.06
C GLN A 227 -29.16 27.42 48.36
N PRO A 228 -29.50 28.58 48.94
CA PRO A 228 -30.49 28.60 49.99
C PRO A 228 -31.84 28.24 49.36
N ALA A 229 -32.46 27.21 49.93
CA ALA A 229 -33.87 26.96 49.77
C ALA A 229 -34.65 28.22 50.19
N THR A 230 -35.50 28.70 49.30
CA THR A 230 -36.70 29.45 49.68
C THR A 230 -37.84 28.93 48.83
N ASP A 231 -38.61 28.01 49.43
CA ASP A 231 -40.07 28.09 49.35
C ASP A 231 -40.48 29.55 49.61
N ASP A 232 -41.35 30.09 48.75
CA ASP A 232 -42.28 31.22 49.01
C ASP A 232 -42.64 31.91 47.69
N LYS A 233 -43.59 31.33 46.95
CA LYS A 233 -44.47 32.08 46.03
C LYS A 233 -45.78 31.35 45.65
N ILE A 234 -46.29 30.55 46.58
CA ILE A 234 -47.71 30.18 46.62
C ILE A 234 -48.31 31.02 47.74
N GLU A 235 -48.65 32.29 47.44
CA GLU A 235 -49.48 33.23 48.22
C GLU A 235 -49.07 34.65 47.81
N GLN A 236 -49.59 35.17 46.68
CA GLN A 236 -49.71 36.62 46.39
C GLN A 236 -50.32 36.92 45.00
N LEU A 237 -51.29 36.14 44.54
CA LEU A 237 -52.19 36.52 43.42
C LEU A 237 -53.67 36.34 43.77
N GLU A 238 -54.01 36.52 45.05
CA GLU A 238 -55.40 36.55 45.55
C GLU A 238 -55.77 37.90 46.20
N ALA A 239 -54.99 38.97 45.96
CA ALA A 239 -55.16 40.25 46.67
C ALA A 239 -55.18 41.49 45.77
N LEU A 240 -55.88 41.45 44.64
CA LEU A 240 -56.39 42.66 43.98
C LEU A 240 -57.80 42.43 43.43
N GLY A 241 -58.76 42.17 44.33
CA GLY A 241 -60.09 42.71 44.10
C GLY A 241 -60.02 44.23 44.17
N VAL A 242 -60.63 44.96 43.22
CA VAL A 242 -61.95 45.59 43.38
C VAL A 242 -62.32 46.29 42.05
N PHE A 243 -63.63 46.28 41.80
CA PHE A 243 -64.50 47.18 41.03
C PHE A 243 -65.00 46.61 39.70
N ASP A 244 -66.29 46.62 39.38
CA ASP A 244 -67.61 46.66 40.05
C ASP A 244 -68.61 46.85 38.90
N GLU A 245 -69.88 46.49 39.17
CA GLU A 245 -71.13 46.74 38.41
C GLU A 245 -71.31 46.17 36.99
#